data_AF-A0AAD7W3U0-F1
#
_entry.id   AF-A0AAD7W3U0-F1
#
_cell.length_a   1.000
_cell.length_b   1.000
_cell.length_c   1.000
_cell.angle_alpha   90.00
_cell.angle_beta   90.00
_cell.angle_gamma   90.00
#
_symmetry.space_group_name_H-M   'P 1'
#
loop_
_entity.id
_entity.type
_entity.pdbx_description
1 polymer ?
#
loop_
_entity_poly.entity_id
_entity_poly.type
_entity_poly.pdbx_seq_one_letter_code
_entity_poly.pdbx_strand_id
1 'polypeptide(L)'
;MNVQAGGHGPTLEAANGSYIQTFVKQNVVLCFGGQRFMWDFVTAKVSTPLLITDFLCANGLLVDVKNRRLFNAETFSSLPCSLSGSGTAVVLCTLHI
;
A
#
# COMPACT_ATOMS: atom_id res chain seq x y z
N MET A 1 -13.67 33.52 -10.23
CA MET A 1 -12.46 33.23 -9.45
C MET A 1 -11.99 31.85 -9.87
N ASN A 2 -10.94 31.80 -10.70
CA ASN A 2 -10.42 30.57 -11.28
C ASN A 2 -9.42 29.97 -10.26
N VAL A 3 -9.80 28.89 -9.59
CA VAL A 3 -8.94 28.24 -8.59
C VAL A 3 -8.04 27.26 -9.35
N GLN A 4 -6.74 27.53 -9.33
CA GLN A 4 -5.69 26.72 -9.92
C GLN A 4 -5.80 25.25 -9.46
N ALA A 5 -5.95 24.35 -10.43
CA ALA A 5 -5.78 22.92 -10.25
C ALA A 5 -4.31 22.61 -9.95
N GLY A 6 -3.92 22.69 -8.67
CA GLY A 6 -2.65 22.17 -8.18
C GLY A 6 -2.67 20.65 -8.18
N GLY A 7 -1.59 20.01 -8.65
CA GLY A 7 -1.48 18.56 -8.82
C GLY A 7 -1.59 17.77 -7.51
N HIS A 8 -2.82 17.53 -7.07
CA HIS A 8 -3.15 16.64 -5.96
C HIS A 8 -3.52 15.26 -6.52
N GLY A 9 -3.02 14.20 -5.86
CA GLY A 9 -3.37 12.82 -6.19
C GLY A 9 -4.87 12.55 -5.99
N PRO A 10 -5.35 11.34 -6.32
CA PRO A 10 -6.76 10.99 -6.12
C PRO A 10 -7.15 11.12 -4.65
N THR A 11 -8.20 11.86 -4.33
CA THR A 11 -8.70 12.00 -2.96
C THR A 11 -9.15 10.65 -2.43
N LEU A 12 -8.63 10.24 -1.27
CA LEU A 12 -9.07 9.04 -0.56
C LEU A 12 -9.85 9.44 0.70
N GLU A 13 -10.86 8.66 1.06
CA GLU A 13 -11.64 8.85 2.28
C GLU A 13 -11.33 7.72 3.25
N ALA A 14 -11.00 8.08 4.50
CA ALA A 14 -10.82 7.13 5.57
C ALA A 14 -12.18 6.64 6.09
N ALA A 15 -12.20 5.48 6.74
CA ALA A 15 -13.42 4.90 7.31
C ALA A 15 -14.10 5.79 8.38
N ASN A 16 -13.41 6.81 8.91
CA ASN A 16 -13.95 7.79 9.85
C ASN A 16 -14.54 9.04 9.16
N GLY A 17 -14.65 9.05 7.83
CA GLY A 17 -15.16 10.17 7.03
C GLY A 17 -14.18 11.33 6.85
N SER A 18 -12.92 11.20 7.32
CA SER A 18 -11.88 12.20 7.06
C SER A 18 -11.19 11.96 5.71
N TYR A 19 -10.77 13.03 5.06
CA TYR A 19 -10.00 12.94 3.83
C TYR A 19 -8.53 12.61 4.10
N ILE A 20 -8.02 11.63 3.37
CA ILE A 20 -6.61 11.27 3.35
C ILE A 20 -5.95 12.10 2.24
N GLN A 21 -5.00 12.94 2.64
CA GLN A 21 -4.19 13.69 1.69
C GLN A 21 -3.27 12.73 0.93
N THR A 22 -3.53 12.57 -0.37
CA THR A 22 -2.71 11.80 -1.28
C THR A 22 -1.83 12.69 -2.14
N PHE A 23 -0.72 12.12 -2.57
CA PHE A 23 0.26 12.74 -3.44
C PHE A 23 0.36 11.95 -4.74
N VAL A 24 1.50 12.05 -5.40
CA VAL A 24 1.81 11.32 -6.63
C VAL A 24 1.95 9.82 -6.39
N LYS A 25 1.73 9.05 -7.46
CA LYS A 25 2.15 7.64 -7.51
C LYS A 25 3.67 7.56 -7.53
N GLN A 26 4.22 6.69 -6.71
CA GLN A 26 5.64 6.40 -6.67
C GLN A 26 5.85 4.91 -6.84
N ASN A 27 6.83 4.55 -7.67
CA ASN A 27 7.29 3.18 -7.78
C ASN A 27 8.11 2.84 -6.52
N VAL A 28 7.61 1.91 -5.71
CA VAL A 28 8.26 1.49 -4.46
C VAL A 28 8.53 0.00 -4.52
N VAL A 29 9.72 -0.37 -4.06
CA VAL A 29 10.11 -1.78 -3.87
C VAL A 29 9.85 -2.17 -2.43
N LEU A 30 8.92 -3.09 -2.21
CA LEU A 30 8.69 -3.74 -0.93
C LEU A 30 9.51 -5.02 -0.83
N CYS A 31 10.08 -5.27 0.34
CA CYS A 31 10.86 -6.48 0.61
C CYS A 31 10.19 -7.29 1.73
N PHE A 32 9.77 -8.52 1.44
CA PHE A 32 9.19 -9.44 2.41
C PHE A 32 9.95 -10.77 2.37
N GLY A 33 10.45 -11.24 3.51
CA GLY A 33 11.16 -12.52 3.57
C GLY A 33 12.32 -12.68 2.57
N GLY A 34 13.00 -11.58 2.19
CA GLY A 34 14.06 -11.58 1.18
C GLY A 34 13.60 -11.51 -0.29
N GLN A 35 12.28 -11.56 -0.55
CA GLN A 35 11.70 -11.35 -1.87
C GLN A 35 11.38 -9.87 -2.10
N ARG A 36 11.54 -9.39 -3.34
CA ARG A 36 11.30 -8.00 -3.73
C ARG A 36 10.07 -7.90 -4.61
N PHE A 37 9.20 -6.93 -4.32
CA PHE A 37 7.95 -6.67 -5.03
C PHE A 37 7.93 -5.20 -5.43
N MET A 38 7.91 -4.94 -6.73
CA MET A 38 7.89 -3.58 -7.28
C MET A 38 6.47 -3.21 -7.65
N TRP A 39 5.98 -2.06 -7.17
CA TRP A 39 4.63 -1.62 -7.44
C TRP A 39 4.50 -0.09 -7.40
N ASP A 40 3.59 0.44 -8.21
CA ASP A 40 3.26 1.86 -8.23
C ASP A 40 2.22 2.17 -7.16
N PHE A 41 2.67 2.64 -6.02
CA PHE A 41 1.79 3.01 -4.91
C PHE A 41 1.43 4.49 -4.94
N VAL A 42 0.21 4.81 -4.50
CA VAL A 42 -0.11 6.20 -4.16
C VAL A 42 0.53 6.53 -2.80
N THR A 43 1.22 7.67 -2.72
CA THR A 43 1.78 8.13 -1.45
C THR A 43 0.72 8.93 -0.71
N ALA A 44 0.60 8.75 0.61
CA ALA A 44 -0.39 9.48 1.40
C ALA A 44 0.15 9.90 2.76
N LYS A 45 -0.40 10.97 3.32
CA LYS A 45 -0.07 11.39 4.68
C LYS A 45 -0.91 10.59 5.68
N VAL A 46 -0.48 9.37 6.02
CA VAL A 46 -1.09 8.56 7.09
C VAL A 46 -0.05 8.14 8.15
N SER A 47 -0.51 7.80 9.35
CA SER A 47 0.36 7.37 10.45
C SER A 47 0.80 5.91 10.33
N THR A 48 -0.06 5.07 9.76
CA THR A 48 0.20 3.64 9.57
C THR A 48 0.11 3.31 8.08
N PRO A 49 1.20 2.81 7.44
CA PRO A 49 1.15 2.39 6.05
C PRO A 49 0.19 1.22 5.90
N LEU A 50 -0.57 1.22 4.80
CA LEU A 50 -1.55 0.19 4.50
C LEU A 50 -1.10 -0.57 3.26
N LEU A 51 -1.32 -1.88 3.24
CA LEU A 51 -1.10 -2.75 2.09
C LEU A 51 -2.46 -3.25 1.61
N ILE A 52 -2.79 -3.08 0.32
CA ILE A 52 -4.10 -3.46 -0.23
C ILE A 52 -4.07 -4.81 -0.91
N THR A 53 -5.28 -5.38 -0.97
CA THR A 53 -5.65 -6.57 -1.74
C THR A 53 -5.19 -6.54 -3.20
N ASP A 54 -5.25 -5.44 -3.93
CA ASP A 54 -4.76 -5.34 -5.32
C ASP A 54 -3.28 -5.73 -5.44
N PHE A 55 -2.42 -5.15 -4.59
CA PHE A 55 -1.01 -5.51 -4.55
C PHE A 55 -0.85 -6.98 -4.13
N LEU A 56 -1.61 -7.43 -3.13
CA LEU A 56 -1.56 -8.80 -2.65
C LEU A 56 -1.96 -9.80 -3.74
N CYS A 57 -3.10 -9.59 -4.40
CA CYS A 57 -3.63 -10.42 -5.47
C CYS A 57 -2.68 -10.44 -6.68
N ALA A 58 -2.18 -9.28 -7.10
CA ALA A 58 -1.28 -9.20 -8.24
C ALA A 58 0.08 -9.88 -8.01
N ASN A 59 0.51 -10.01 -6.74
CA ASN A 59 1.76 -10.68 -6.37
C ASN A 59 1.55 -12.08 -5.78
N GLY A 60 0.32 -12.62 -5.83
CA GLY A 60 0.01 -13.93 -5.26
C GLY A 60 0.34 -14.02 -3.78
N LEU A 61 -0.02 -13.02 -2.98
CA LEU A 61 0.25 -12.96 -1.55
C LEU A 61 -1.03 -13.18 -0.74
N LEU A 62 -0.99 -14.11 0.21
CA LEU A 62 -2.06 -14.38 1.16
C LEU A 62 -1.70 -13.77 2.52
N VAL A 63 -2.70 -13.24 3.22
CA VAL A 63 -2.53 -12.64 4.54
C VAL A 63 -2.91 -13.66 5.62
N ASP A 64 -1.96 -14.00 6.49
CA ASP A 64 -2.22 -14.77 7.71
C ASP A 64 -2.25 -13.80 8.89
N VAL A 65 -3.47 -13.33 9.20
CA VAL A 65 -3.73 -12.39 10.30
C VAL A 65 -3.36 -12.99 11.66
N LYS A 66 -3.59 -14.30 11.85
CA LYS A 66 -3.34 -14.99 13.11
C LYS A 66 -1.86 -14.98 13.47
N ASN A 67 -0.99 -15.25 12.49
CA ASN A 67 0.46 -15.31 12.69
C ASN A 67 1.20 -14.04 12.22
N ARG A 68 0.47 -12.98 11.84
CA ARG A 68 1.01 -11.68 11.40
C ARG A 68 2.08 -11.81 10.30
N ARG A 69 1.79 -12.63 9.30
CA ARG A 69 2.71 -12.92 8.18
C ARG A 69 2.00 -12.91 6.84
N LEU A 70 2.78 -12.80 5.78
CA LEU A 70 2.33 -13.06 4.42
C LEU A 70 2.73 -14.47 4.00
N PHE A 71 1.99 -15.03 3.07
CA PHE A 71 2.33 -16.27 2.39
C PHE A 71 2.36 -16.04 0.90
N ASN A 72 3.27 -16.70 0.21
CA ASN A 72 3.15 -16.85 -1.23
C ASN A 72 2.03 -17.88 -1.52
N ALA A 73 1.10 -17.52 -2.40
CA ALA A 73 -0.08 -18.32 -2.73
C ALA A 73 0.26 -19.57 -3.55
N GLU A 74 1.38 -19.57 -4.27
CA GLU A 74 1.83 -20.69 -5.09
C GLU A 74 2.70 -21.66 -4.30
N THR A 75 3.67 -21.13 -3.55
CA THR A 75 4.66 -21.95 -2.83
C THR A 75 4.29 -22.22 -1.38
N PHE A 76 3.27 -21.55 -0.84
CA PHE A 76 2.89 -21.56 0.58
C PHE A 76 4.06 -21.21 1.53
N SER A 77 5.08 -20.53 1.02
CA SER A 77 6.22 -20.09 1.84
C SER A 77 5.85 -18.90 2.70
N SER A 78 6.18 -18.97 3.99
CA SER A 78 5.97 -17.88 4.95
C SER A 78 6.95 -16.75 4.69
N LEU A 79 6.42 -15.55 4.46
CA LEU A 79 7.17 -14.32 4.27
C LEU A 79 7.05 -13.47 5.55
N PRO A 80 8.09 -13.43 6.40
CA PRO A 80 8.10 -12.54 7.54
C PRO A 80 8.05 -11.09 7.06
N CYS A 81 7.17 -10.32 7.68
CA CYS A 81 7.00 -8.90 7.41
C CYS A 81 7.47 -8.11 8.63
N SER A 82 8.57 -7.40 8.49
CA SER A 82 9.07 -6.47 9.50
C SER A 82 9.05 -5.06 8.93
N LEU A 83 8.45 -4.12 9.64
CA LEU A 83 8.49 -2.71 9.26
C LEU A 83 9.88 -2.16 9.60
N SER A 84 10.73 -1.96 8.59
CA SER A 84 12.13 -1.51 8.77
C SER A 84 12.37 -0.05 8.34
N GLY A 85 11.32 0.75 8.12
CA GLY A 85 11.45 2.10 7.56
C GLY A 85 10.88 3.20 8.45
N SER A 86 11.68 4.24 8.70
CA SER A 86 11.22 5.57 9.13
C SER A 86 10.87 6.37 7.88
N GLY A 87 9.71 6.09 7.27
CA GLY A 87 9.32 6.72 6.01
C GLY A 87 7.80 6.87 5.90
N THR A 88 7.38 8.05 5.47
CA THR A 88 5.99 8.44 5.24
C THR A 88 5.24 7.39 4.42
N ALA A 89 4.26 6.81 5.11
CA ALA A 89 3.06 6.16 4.63
C ALA A 89 2.82 6.04 3.12
N VAL A 90 2.85 4.80 2.67
CA VAL A 90 2.44 4.36 1.33
C VAL A 90 1.01 3.82 1.45
N VAL A 91 0.09 4.29 0.60
CA VAL A 91 -1.33 3.88 0.58
C VAL A 91 -1.79 3.74 -0.87
N LEU A 92 -1.95 2.49 -1.31
CA LEU A 92 -3.14 1.94 -1.98
C LEU A 92 -3.50 2.43 -3.40
N CYS A 93 -3.41 1.50 -4.36
CA CYS A 93 -4.11 1.62 -5.65
C CYS A 93 -5.63 1.59 -5.44
N THR A 94 -6.32 2.34 -6.29
CA THR A 94 -7.77 2.46 -6.35
C THR A 94 -8.40 1.12 -6.72
N LEU A 95 -9.21 0.59 -5.80
CA LEU A 95 -10.10 -0.53 -6.07
C LEU A 95 -11.05 -0.15 -7.22
N HIS A 96 -10.89 -0.75 -8.40
CA HIS A 96 -11.98 -0.82 -9.38
C HIS A 96 -12.77 -2.10 -9.07
N ILE A 97 -13.86 -1.99 -8.32
CA ILE A 97 -14.98 -2.95 -8.44
C ILE A 97 -15.94 -2.37 -9.46
#